data_AF-M9UAH3-F1
#
_entry.id   AF-M9UAH3-F1
#
_cell.length_a   1.000
_cell.length_b   1.000
_cell.length_c   1.000
_cell.angle_alpha   90.00
_cell.angle_beta   90.00
_cell.angle_gamma   90.00
#
_symmetry.space_group_name_H-M   'P 1'
#
loop_
_entity.id
_entity.type
_entity.pdbx_description
1 polymer ?
#
loop_
_entity_poly.entity_id
_entity_poly.type
_entity_poly.pdbx_seq_one_letter_code
_entity_poly.pdbx_strand_id
1 'polypeptide(L)'
;MFIKNPEPNSETIYDYINRVIVAVINAILSYKIFISFLPSDYIYFAIAIISVISFFFHKPLSIILLSIYIIDTAAIYKVLYNVALYPLIQSYSIKYLIEILLMLIFIFIIPLFSILRYSSVGGIIVSSSILLSIYNPFFLLFLPFGIAEKNSKIIVNILSALPLLIIPITLHYTLILYSYLPLVSIILVLVTGILFSIRELFSLTGFLPLSIFLYLNNQSLEVITLVSVLTLILNIIPSILSLIKANFYVKKEVVEMRNRIDENIDDLKGILEKIKLLAKDTNDIELTPLIQKYNKFFADISNNLENISDIKTLQNIELELNAKRLELERSINDYLFDQISRYNEIVDEIKNYGIVLDKIEQLSEPIKINDEGVIRINKLMMRMNENVNLLYKYIESISSSLELLLGKNYENEIIDVRLNIEMSIKYLKILLSKENLESCKTCTELMLRFLQLSNSLNLHMNQELLKNIIKLNDEKLAVFIIKSREILEQGLKTASSVLAKVKEDYEHIKNEIPSLSRYKEFELINLLEKEINDSTKPICKRIETLSSSLQVIQDLSSIITHKNEIADVINLINDNYDLILQKVIEEGCIKLSELGIALDYGKFIDLVLQEKGTNLRVVNDSICYMR
;
A
#
# COMPACT_ATOMS: atom_id res chain seq x y z
N MET A 1 16.10 -37.59 -28.26
CA MET A 1 15.30 -38.18 -27.18
C MET A 1 16.18 -38.17 -25.94
N PHE A 2 16.00 -37.18 -25.06
CA PHE A 2 16.81 -37.07 -23.84
C PHE A 2 16.55 -38.29 -22.97
N ILE A 3 17.56 -39.15 -22.82
CA ILE A 3 17.59 -40.15 -21.76
C ILE A 3 17.75 -39.34 -20.48
N LYS A 4 16.64 -38.93 -19.87
CA LYS A 4 16.62 -38.68 -18.43
C LYS A 4 17.10 -39.99 -17.82
N ASN A 5 18.30 -40.01 -17.25
CA ASN A 5 18.64 -41.06 -16.31
C ASN A 5 17.51 -41.07 -15.28
N PRO A 6 16.69 -42.14 -15.21
CA PRO A 6 15.66 -42.20 -14.19
C PRO A 6 16.41 -42.19 -12.86
N GLU A 7 16.13 -41.19 -12.02
CA GLU A 7 16.55 -41.27 -10.63
C GLU A 7 16.00 -42.60 -10.10
N PRO A 8 16.84 -43.49 -9.55
CA PRO A 8 16.38 -44.78 -9.06
C PRO A 8 15.37 -44.51 -7.94
N ASN A 9 14.10 -44.74 -8.21
CA ASN A 9 13.06 -44.80 -7.19
C ASN A 9 12.87 -46.26 -6.77
N SER A 10 12.30 -46.49 -5.59
CA SER A 10 12.15 -47.83 -5.04
C SER A 10 11.49 -48.80 -6.02
N GLU A 11 10.48 -48.35 -6.76
CA GLU A 11 9.70 -49.17 -7.70
C GLU A 11 10.54 -49.66 -8.89
N THR A 12 11.41 -48.80 -9.45
CA THR A 12 12.31 -49.18 -10.55
C THR A 12 13.31 -50.26 -10.15
N ILE A 13 13.87 -50.19 -8.93
CA ILE A 13 14.84 -51.17 -8.44
C ILE A 13 14.19 -52.55 -8.28
N TYR A 14 12.99 -52.63 -7.70
CA TYR A 14 12.28 -53.90 -7.52
C TYR A 14 11.87 -54.54 -8.84
N ASP A 15 11.45 -53.75 -9.83
CA ASP A 15 11.07 -54.27 -11.14
C ASP A 15 12.25 -54.95 -11.85
N TYR A 16 13.44 -54.34 -11.84
CA TYR A 16 14.64 -54.97 -12.40
C TYR A 16 15.04 -56.26 -11.67
N ILE A 17 15.00 -56.26 -10.33
CA ILE A 17 15.32 -57.44 -9.53
C ILE A 17 14.34 -58.58 -9.85
N ASN A 18 13.03 -58.30 -9.91
CA ASN A 18 12.01 -59.29 -10.22
C ASN A 18 12.19 -59.89 -11.62
N ARG A 19 12.54 -59.07 -12.63
CA ARG A 19 12.82 -59.56 -13.99
C ARG A 19 14.00 -60.52 -14.05
N VAL A 20 15.09 -60.23 -13.34
CA VAL A 20 16.26 -61.12 -13.27
C VAL A 20 15.90 -62.45 -12.61
N ILE A 21 15.19 -62.40 -11.48
CA ILE A 21 14.83 -63.61 -10.73
C ILE A 21 13.87 -64.48 -11.51
N VAL A 22 12.88 -63.87 -12.17
CA VAL A 22 11.95 -64.57 -13.05
C VAL A 22 12.70 -65.23 -14.20
N ALA A 23 13.68 -64.55 -14.81
CA ALA A 23 14.50 -65.14 -15.86
C ALA A 23 15.26 -66.39 -15.39
N VAL A 24 15.85 -66.34 -14.19
CA VAL A 24 16.54 -67.48 -13.58
C VAL A 24 15.58 -68.63 -13.27
N ILE A 25 14.44 -68.33 -12.65
CA ILE A 25 13.43 -69.35 -12.30
C ILE A 25 12.87 -70.02 -13.56
N ASN A 26 12.51 -69.24 -14.57
CA ASN A 26 11.99 -69.74 -15.84
C ASN A 26 13.03 -70.56 -16.61
N ALA A 27 14.30 -70.13 -16.60
CA ALA A 27 15.40 -70.90 -17.16
C ALA A 27 15.49 -72.30 -16.52
N ILE A 28 15.39 -72.38 -15.20
CA ILE A 28 15.45 -73.65 -14.45
C ILE A 28 14.21 -74.50 -14.67
N LEU A 29 13.01 -73.90 -14.69
CA LEU A 29 11.78 -74.62 -15.05
C LEU A 29 11.85 -75.17 -16.48
N SER A 30 12.36 -74.40 -17.43
CA SER A 30 12.51 -74.83 -18.82
C SER A 30 13.49 -75.99 -18.96
N TYR A 31 14.61 -75.97 -18.22
CA TYR A 31 15.53 -77.11 -18.15
C TYR A 31 14.81 -78.38 -17.71
N LYS A 32 13.99 -78.27 -16.66
CA LYS A 32 13.25 -79.40 -16.11
C LYS A 32 12.17 -79.92 -17.06
N ILE A 33 11.49 -79.05 -17.77
CA ILE A 33 10.50 -79.46 -18.79
C ILE A 33 11.21 -80.16 -19.95
N PHE A 34 12.31 -79.60 -20.45
CA PHE A 34 12.95 -80.07 -21.68
C PHE A 34 13.87 -81.28 -21.52
N ILE A 35 14.37 -81.56 -20.31
CA ILE A 35 15.17 -82.77 -20.07
C ILE A 35 14.39 -84.05 -20.39
N SER A 36 13.06 -83.98 -20.33
CA SER A 36 12.17 -85.09 -20.66
C SER A 36 12.00 -85.32 -22.17
N PHE A 37 12.37 -84.37 -23.04
CA PHE A 37 12.03 -84.39 -24.47
C PHE A 37 13.16 -84.01 -25.44
N LEU A 38 14.26 -83.41 -24.98
CA LEU A 38 15.35 -82.89 -25.82
C LEU A 38 16.72 -83.47 -25.42
N PRO A 39 17.67 -83.64 -26.37
CA PRO A 39 19.07 -83.98 -26.05
C PRO A 39 19.79 -82.86 -25.30
N SER A 40 20.74 -83.22 -24.43
CA SER A 40 21.44 -82.31 -23.50
C SER A 40 21.94 -81.01 -24.13
N ASP A 41 22.54 -81.09 -25.32
CA ASP A 41 23.20 -79.95 -25.97
C ASP A 41 22.21 -78.90 -26.44
N TYR A 42 21.01 -79.32 -26.84
CA TYR A 42 19.92 -78.41 -27.24
C TYR A 42 19.22 -77.78 -26.03
N ILE A 43 19.24 -78.44 -24.87
CA ILE A 43 18.64 -77.90 -23.65
C ILE A 43 19.39 -76.65 -23.18
N TYR A 44 20.72 -76.66 -23.15
CA TYR A 44 21.51 -75.50 -22.71
C TYR A 44 21.27 -74.26 -23.59
N PHE A 45 21.14 -74.45 -24.90
CA PHE A 45 20.79 -73.37 -25.83
C PHE A 45 19.36 -72.86 -25.60
N ALA A 46 18.39 -73.76 -25.41
CA ALA A 46 17.00 -73.39 -25.12
C ALA A 46 16.86 -72.60 -23.80
N ILE A 47 17.59 -72.99 -22.74
CA ILE A 47 17.61 -72.27 -21.46
C ILE A 47 18.13 -70.85 -21.65
N ALA A 48 19.22 -70.66 -22.40
CA ALA A 48 19.81 -69.33 -22.61
C ALA A 48 18.83 -68.39 -23.32
N ILE A 49 18.16 -68.89 -24.37
CA ILE A 49 17.12 -68.14 -25.08
C ILE A 49 15.95 -67.82 -24.14
N ILE A 50 15.47 -68.79 -23.38
CA ILE A 50 14.33 -68.60 -22.47
C ILE A 50 14.68 -67.65 -21.34
N SER A 51 15.92 -67.64 -20.84
CA SER A 51 16.38 -66.67 -19.85
C SER A 51 16.32 -65.24 -20.40
N VAL A 52 16.80 -65.02 -21.62
CA VAL A 52 16.77 -63.69 -22.27
C VAL A 52 15.34 -63.26 -22.55
N ILE A 53 14.52 -64.12 -23.14
CA ILE A 53 13.10 -63.82 -23.40
C ILE A 53 12.36 -63.60 -22.09
N SER A 54 12.66 -64.37 -21.04
CA SER A 54 12.05 -64.20 -19.72
C SER A 54 12.44 -62.90 -19.05
N PHE A 55 13.59 -62.30 -19.35
CA PHE A 55 13.91 -60.98 -18.82
C PHE A 55 13.00 -59.90 -19.42
N PHE A 56 12.72 -59.97 -20.73
CA PHE A 56 11.89 -58.99 -21.44
C PHE A 56 10.38 -59.28 -21.30
N PHE A 57 9.98 -60.54 -21.36
CA PHE A 57 8.59 -61.03 -21.30
C PHE A 57 8.32 -61.84 -20.02
N HIS A 58 8.87 -61.40 -18.89
CA HIS A 58 8.80 -62.06 -17.60
C HIS A 58 7.38 -62.46 -17.15
N LYS A 59 6.37 -61.61 -17.39
CA LYS A 59 4.97 -61.85 -16.99
C LYS A 59 4.31 -63.05 -17.70
N PRO A 60 4.13 -63.03 -19.04
CA PRO A 60 3.43 -64.11 -19.74
C PRO A 60 4.24 -65.41 -19.73
N LEU A 61 5.57 -65.33 -19.86
CA LEU A 61 6.40 -66.52 -20.01
C LEU A 61 6.45 -67.37 -18.74
N SER A 62 6.47 -66.72 -17.56
CA SER A 62 6.40 -67.44 -16.29
C SER A 62 5.10 -68.20 -16.08
N ILE A 63 3.94 -67.63 -16.46
CA ILE A 63 2.66 -68.33 -16.36
C ILE A 63 2.66 -69.57 -17.26
N ILE A 64 3.15 -69.43 -18.50
CA ILE A 64 3.18 -70.53 -19.47
C ILE A 64 4.07 -71.65 -18.96
N LEU A 65 5.29 -71.35 -18.51
CA LEU A 65 6.21 -72.36 -17.98
C LEU A 65 5.69 -73.00 -16.70
N LEU A 66 5.08 -72.22 -15.81
CA LEU A 66 4.43 -72.73 -14.61
C LEU A 66 3.27 -73.69 -14.94
N SER A 67 2.43 -73.34 -15.93
CA SER A 67 1.34 -74.19 -16.40
C SER A 67 1.87 -75.50 -16.98
N ILE A 68 2.86 -75.41 -17.88
CA ILE A 68 3.47 -76.58 -18.53
C ILE A 68 4.11 -77.47 -17.47
N TYR A 69 4.80 -76.89 -16.49
CA TYR A 69 5.44 -77.63 -15.41
C TYR A 69 4.43 -78.34 -14.51
N ILE A 70 3.31 -77.71 -14.14
CA ILE A 70 2.23 -78.35 -13.36
C ILE A 70 1.58 -79.48 -14.17
N ILE A 71 1.38 -79.28 -15.48
CA ILE A 71 0.83 -80.32 -16.37
C ILE A 71 1.82 -81.48 -16.50
N ASP A 72 3.10 -81.19 -16.72
CA ASP A 72 4.18 -82.17 -16.83
C ASP A 72 4.33 -82.98 -15.54
N THR A 73 4.39 -82.31 -14.37
CA THR A 73 4.43 -82.99 -13.08
C THR A 73 3.17 -83.80 -12.80
N ALA A 74 1.96 -83.29 -13.10
CA ALA A 74 0.72 -84.06 -12.96
C ALA A 74 0.70 -85.27 -13.91
N ALA A 75 1.24 -85.16 -15.12
CA ALA A 75 1.36 -86.26 -16.08
C ALA A 75 2.43 -87.28 -15.68
N ILE A 76 3.57 -86.84 -15.14
CA ILE A 76 4.65 -87.71 -14.65
C ILE A 76 4.21 -88.45 -13.39
N TYR A 77 3.56 -87.78 -12.44
CA TYR A 77 2.94 -88.45 -11.28
C TYR A 77 1.83 -89.42 -11.70
N LYS A 78 1.10 -89.11 -12.78
CA LYS A 78 0.16 -90.05 -13.41
C LYS A 78 0.84 -91.27 -14.04
N VAL A 79 2.06 -91.15 -14.58
CA VAL A 79 2.86 -92.27 -15.12
C VAL A 79 3.51 -93.10 -14.02
N LEU A 80 3.96 -92.47 -12.92
CA LEU A 80 4.50 -93.17 -11.74
C LEU A 80 3.41 -93.92 -10.95
N TYR A 81 2.15 -93.45 -10.96
CA TYR A 81 1.03 -94.10 -10.28
C TYR A 81 0.13 -94.98 -11.16
N ASN A 82 0.32 -95.02 -12.48
CA ASN A 82 -0.40 -95.96 -13.37
C ASN A 82 0.58 -96.77 -14.24
N VAL A 83 1.09 -97.85 -13.66
CA VAL A 83 1.15 -99.12 -14.40
C VAL A 83 -0.26 -99.70 -14.37
N ALA A 84 -0.84 -99.86 -15.56
CA ALA A 84 -2.17 -100.38 -15.90
C ALA A 84 -3.36 -99.39 -15.82
N LEU A 85 -3.84 -99.02 -17.02
CA LEU A 85 -5.14 -98.39 -17.23
C LEU A 85 -6.27 -99.32 -16.77
N TYR A 86 -7.00 -98.86 -15.74
CA TYR A 86 -8.31 -99.25 -15.15
C TYR A 86 -8.24 -99.90 -13.74
N PRO A 87 -9.03 -99.44 -12.75
CA PRO A 87 -10.22 -98.59 -12.84
C PRO A 87 -10.01 -97.14 -12.41
N LEU A 88 -10.37 -96.24 -13.34
CA LEU A 88 -10.50 -94.79 -13.20
C LEU A 88 -11.55 -94.33 -12.16
N ILE A 89 -12.00 -95.20 -11.23
CA ILE A 89 -13.07 -94.89 -10.27
C ILE A 89 -12.75 -95.33 -8.82
N GLN A 90 -11.69 -96.12 -8.52
CA GLN A 90 -11.50 -96.66 -7.16
C GLN A 90 -10.15 -96.44 -6.43
N SER A 91 -9.26 -95.56 -6.87
CA SER A 91 -8.10 -95.20 -6.03
C SER A 91 -7.60 -93.75 -6.15
N TYR A 92 -8.47 -92.81 -6.52
CA TYR A 92 -8.24 -91.40 -6.16
C TYR A 92 -8.95 -91.13 -4.84
N SER A 93 -8.18 -90.98 -3.76
CA SER A 93 -8.77 -90.53 -2.50
C SER A 93 -9.34 -89.11 -2.73
N ILE A 94 -10.52 -88.81 -2.18
CA ILE A 94 -11.10 -87.46 -2.18
C ILE A 94 -10.06 -86.44 -1.69
N LYS A 95 -9.22 -86.85 -0.74
CA LYS A 95 -8.07 -86.10 -0.24
C LYS A 95 -7.05 -85.72 -1.32
N TYR A 96 -6.67 -86.65 -2.21
CA TYR A 96 -5.76 -86.37 -3.33
C TYR A 96 -6.36 -85.37 -4.33
N LEU A 97 -7.66 -85.51 -4.63
CA LEU A 97 -8.38 -84.54 -5.48
C LEU A 97 -8.40 -83.14 -4.85
N ILE A 98 -8.65 -83.07 -3.53
CA ILE A 98 -8.64 -81.81 -2.77
C ILE A 98 -7.24 -81.19 -2.77
N GLU A 99 -6.18 -81.97 -2.57
CA GLU A 99 -4.79 -81.49 -2.60
C GLU A 99 -4.39 -80.94 -3.97
N ILE A 100 -4.74 -81.63 -5.07
CA ILE A 100 -4.52 -81.13 -6.43
C ILE A 100 -5.29 -79.82 -6.66
N LEU A 101 -6.55 -79.76 -6.23
CA LEU A 101 -7.38 -78.58 -6.41
C LEU A 101 -6.83 -77.39 -5.62
N LEU A 102 -6.34 -77.61 -4.40
CA LEU A 102 -5.67 -76.59 -3.60
C LEU A 102 -4.33 -76.15 -4.22
N MET A 103 -3.52 -77.09 -4.74
CA MET A 103 -2.30 -76.73 -5.50
C MET A 103 -2.63 -75.89 -6.72
N LEU A 104 -3.66 -76.25 -7.49
CA LEU A 104 -4.08 -75.49 -8.67
C LEU A 104 -4.54 -74.08 -8.28
N ILE A 105 -5.32 -73.94 -7.21
CA ILE A 105 -5.76 -72.61 -6.75
C ILE A 105 -4.58 -71.76 -6.27
N PHE A 106 -3.75 -72.28 -5.37
CA PHE A 106 -2.73 -71.50 -4.68
C PHE A 106 -1.45 -71.30 -5.50
N ILE A 107 -0.98 -72.29 -6.26
CA ILE A 107 0.23 -72.19 -7.09
C ILE A 107 -0.07 -71.64 -8.49
N PHE A 108 -1.29 -71.75 -9.01
CA PHE A 108 -1.60 -71.32 -10.39
C PHE A 108 -2.63 -70.18 -10.49
N ILE A 109 -3.84 -70.34 -9.95
CA ILE A 109 -4.91 -69.34 -10.09
C ILE A 109 -4.54 -68.03 -9.38
N ILE A 110 -4.07 -68.10 -8.13
CA ILE A 110 -3.73 -66.90 -7.35
C ILE A 110 -2.60 -66.08 -8.01
N PRO A 111 -1.48 -66.69 -8.45
CA PRO A 111 -0.46 -65.97 -9.22
C PRO A 111 -0.99 -65.38 -10.53
N LEU A 112 -1.79 -66.13 -11.29
CA LEU A 112 -2.42 -65.64 -12.51
C LEU A 112 -3.28 -64.40 -12.25
N PHE A 113 -4.09 -64.44 -11.20
CA PHE A 113 -4.91 -63.31 -10.78
C PHE A 113 -4.08 -62.10 -10.37
N SER A 114 -2.97 -62.30 -9.65
CA SER A 114 -2.06 -61.21 -9.27
C SER A 114 -1.47 -60.49 -10.49
N ILE A 115 -1.11 -61.24 -11.53
CA ILE A 115 -0.57 -60.67 -12.78
C ILE A 115 -1.65 -59.96 -13.58
N LEU A 116 -2.81 -60.59 -13.79
CA LEU A 116 -3.88 -60.01 -14.62
C LEU A 116 -4.47 -58.75 -13.99
N ARG A 117 -4.67 -58.74 -12.67
CA ARG A 117 -5.32 -57.63 -11.97
C ARG A 117 -4.34 -56.55 -11.49
N TYR A 118 -3.15 -56.95 -11.06
CA TYR A 118 -2.19 -56.05 -10.40
C TYR A 118 -0.84 -55.98 -11.10
N SER A 119 -0.64 -56.74 -12.19
CA SER A 119 0.61 -56.72 -12.94
C SER A 119 1.83 -57.10 -12.09
N SER A 120 1.62 -57.82 -10.99
CA SER A 120 2.66 -58.27 -10.07
C SER A 120 3.12 -59.67 -10.43
N VAL A 121 4.42 -59.92 -10.27
CA VAL A 121 5.04 -61.22 -10.57
C VAL A 121 5.41 -61.97 -9.29
N GLY A 122 5.28 -61.32 -8.13
CA GLY A 122 5.64 -61.89 -6.84
C GLY A 122 4.97 -63.24 -6.55
N GLY A 123 3.68 -63.38 -6.85
CA GLY A 123 2.98 -64.67 -6.69
C GLY A 123 3.56 -65.79 -7.55
N ILE A 124 4.09 -65.48 -8.75
CA ILE A 124 4.76 -66.48 -9.57
C ILE A 124 6.11 -66.85 -8.97
N ILE A 125 6.89 -65.87 -8.54
CA ILE A 125 8.19 -66.12 -7.91
C ILE A 125 7.99 -67.07 -6.73
N VAL A 126 7.04 -66.77 -5.83
CA VAL A 126 6.73 -67.62 -4.67
C VAL A 126 6.28 -69.01 -5.10
N SER A 127 5.36 -69.13 -6.05
CA SER A 127 4.81 -70.43 -6.47
C SER A 127 5.86 -71.31 -7.14
N SER A 128 6.69 -70.72 -8.00
CA SER A 128 7.80 -71.41 -8.66
C SER A 128 8.91 -71.79 -7.68
N SER A 129 9.20 -70.95 -6.68
CA SER A 129 10.13 -71.29 -5.59
C SER A 129 9.66 -72.51 -4.82
N ILE A 130 8.36 -72.58 -4.48
CA ILE A 130 7.78 -73.72 -3.77
C ILE A 130 7.86 -74.98 -4.63
N LEU A 131 7.46 -74.91 -5.90
CA LEU A 131 7.52 -76.06 -6.80
C LEU A 131 8.94 -76.59 -7.01
N LEU A 132 9.90 -75.69 -7.28
CA LEU A 132 11.29 -76.07 -7.47
C LEU A 132 11.92 -76.59 -6.16
N SER A 133 11.44 -76.13 -4.99
CA SER A 133 11.97 -76.57 -3.69
C SER A 133 11.80 -78.06 -3.43
N ILE A 134 10.81 -78.70 -4.07
CA ILE A 134 10.59 -80.15 -4.01
C ILE A 134 11.85 -80.91 -4.46
N TYR A 135 12.64 -80.33 -5.36
CA TYR A 135 13.86 -80.92 -5.90
C TYR A 135 15.11 -80.45 -5.16
N ASN A 136 15.12 -79.19 -4.74
CA ASN A 136 16.23 -78.64 -3.98
C ASN A 136 15.73 -77.50 -3.05
N PRO A 137 15.86 -77.63 -1.72
CA PRO A 137 15.37 -76.63 -0.77
C PRO A 137 16.02 -75.24 -0.94
N PHE A 138 17.18 -75.13 -1.60
CA PHE A 138 17.79 -73.84 -1.95
C PHE A 138 16.90 -72.94 -2.81
N PHE A 139 15.91 -73.49 -3.53
CA PHE A 139 14.98 -72.67 -4.30
C PHE A 139 14.03 -71.82 -3.44
N LEU A 140 13.91 -72.13 -2.14
CA LEU A 140 13.17 -71.29 -1.18
C LEU A 140 13.85 -69.93 -0.94
N LEU A 141 15.13 -69.76 -1.32
CA LEU A 141 15.83 -68.48 -1.24
C LEU A 141 15.21 -67.39 -2.14
N PHE A 142 14.39 -67.77 -3.10
CA PHE A 142 13.68 -66.82 -3.97
C PHE A 142 12.34 -66.34 -3.38
N LEU A 143 11.82 -66.96 -2.30
CA LEU A 143 10.58 -66.54 -1.62
C LEU A 143 10.55 -65.06 -1.20
N PRO A 144 11.62 -64.50 -0.58
CA PRO A 144 11.68 -63.09 -0.18
C PRO A 144 11.33 -62.12 -1.30
N PHE A 145 11.80 -62.41 -2.52
CA PHE A 145 11.67 -61.51 -3.65
C PHE A 145 10.24 -61.44 -4.19
N GLY A 146 9.47 -62.52 -4.01
CA GLY A 146 8.06 -62.51 -4.39
C GLY A 146 7.14 -61.92 -3.31
N ILE A 147 7.41 -62.18 -2.03
CA ILE A 147 6.55 -61.74 -0.93
C ILE A 147 6.82 -60.27 -0.55
N ALA A 148 8.08 -59.84 -0.64
CA ALA A 148 8.49 -58.46 -0.36
C ALA A 148 8.51 -57.56 -1.60
N GLU A 149 7.85 -57.95 -2.69
CA GLU A 149 7.66 -57.09 -3.86
C GLU A 149 6.94 -55.80 -3.43
N LYS A 150 7.60 -54.64 -3.45
CA LYS A 150 6.92 -53.39 -3.06
C LYS A 150 5.90 -52.98 -4.10
N ASN A 151 4.63 -53.15 -3.77
CA ASN A 151 3.50 -52.67 -4.56
C ASN A 151 2.77 -51.55 -3.82
N SER A 152 2.07 -50.68 -4.56
CA SER A 152 1.22 -49.63 -3.97
C SER A 152 -0.01 -50.21 -3.26
N LYS A 153 -0.41 -51.44 -3.57
CA LYS A 153 -1.58 -52.11 -3.00
C LYS A 153 -1.16 -53.27 -2.08
N ILE A 154 -1.51 -53.16 -0.80
CA ILE A 154 -1.27 -54.18 0.24
C ILE A 154 -1.74 -55.57 -0.19
N ILE A 155 -2.88 -55.64 -0.87
CA ILE A 155 -3.47 -56.90 -1.33
C ILE A 155 -2.54 -57.72 -2.24
N VAL A 156 -1.60 -57.07 -2.95
CA VAL A 156 -0.67 -57.74 -3.86
C VAL A 156 0.32 -58.60 -3.08
N ASN A 157 0.93 -58.06 -2.02
CA ASN A 157 1.86 -58.80 -1.17
C ASN A 157 1.16 -59.93 -0.41
N ILE A 158 -0.09 -59.71 0.02
CA ILE A 158 -0.92 -60.77 0.60
C ILE A 158 -1.15 -61.90 -0.42
N LEU A 159 -1.59 -61.57 -1.63
CA LEU A 159 -1.82 -62.56 -2.71
C LEU A 159 -0.53 -63.29 -3.08
N SER A 160 0.62 -62.62 -3.09
CA SER A 160 1.92 -63.22 -3.35
C SER A 160 2.37 -64.18 -2.25
N ALA A 161 1.94 -63.97 -1.01
CA ALA A 161 2.27 -64.84 0.13
C ALA A 161 1.38 -66.10 0.20
N LEU A 162 0.13 -66.03 -0.28
CA LEU A 162 -0.83 -67.14 -0.22
C LEU A 162 -0.36 -68.49 -0.78
N PRO A 163 0.47 -68.58 -1.84
CA PRO A 163 0.98 -69.88 -2.32
C PRO A 163 1.75 -70.67 -1.25
N LEU A 164 2.31 -70.01 -0.23
CA LEU A 164 2.98 -70.66 0.90
C LEU A 164 2.07 -71.65 1.63
N LEU A 165 0.75 -71.44 1.61
CA LEU A 165 -0.21 -72.29 2.31
C LEU A 165 -0.23 -73.74 1.81
N ILE A 166 0.35 -74.02 0.64
CA ILE A 166 0.48 -75.39 0.14
C ILE A 166 1.47 -76.22 0.97
N ILE A 167 2.52 -75.60 1.53
CA ILE A 167 3.58 -76.29 2.27
C ILE A 167 3.03 -77.11 3.46
N PRO A 168 2.19 -76.55 4.36
CA PRO A 168 1.60 -77.34 5.45
C PRO A 168 0.56 -78.37 4.98
N ILE A 169 -0.09 -78.16 3.82
CA ILE A 169 -1.20 -78.99 3.33
C ILE A 169 -0.71 -80.35 2.81
N THR A 170 0.56 -80.47 2.39
CA THR A 170 1.15 -81.71 1.87
C THR A 170 1.71 -82.65 2.95
N LEU A 171 1.78 -82.22 4.22
CA LEU A 171 2.28 -83.05 5.33
C LEU A 171 1.13 -83.84 5.98
N HIS A 172 1.28 -85.16 6.08
CA HIS A 172 0.27 -86.03 6.72
C HIS A 172 0.51 -86.21 8.23
N TYR A 173 -0.61 -86.29 8.96
CA TYR A 173 -0.80 -86.05 10.39
C TYR A 173 -0.64 -87.28 11.29
N THR A 174 -0.07 -87.13 12.50
CA THR A 174 -0.37 -87.99 13.67
C THR A 174 -0.20 -87.32 15.06
N LEU A 175 -0.47 -86.02 15.27
CA LEU A 175 -0.51 -85.44 16.64
C LEU A 175 -1.48 -84.27 16.78
N ILE A 176 -2.14 -84.15 17.95
CA ILE A 176 -3.17 -83.15 18.27
C ILE A 176 -2.69 -81.70 18.04
N LEU A 177 -1.40 -81.41 18.24
CA LEU A 177 -0.78 -80.10 17.95
C LEU A 177 -0.74 -79.75 16.46
N TYR A 178 -0.71 -80.73 15.55
CA TYR A 178 -0.74 -80.49 14.11
C TYR A 178 -2.12 -80.00 13.62
N SER A 179 -3.20 -80.21 14.37
CA SER A 179 -4.57 -79.80 14.00
C SER A 179 -4.74 -78.29 13.89
N TYR A 180 -3.95 -77.54 14.67
CA TYR A 180 -3.96 -76.06 14.67
C TYR A 180 -2.85 -75.45 13.80
N LEU A 181 -1.89 -76.27 13.33
CA LEU A 181 -0.77 -75.83 12.50
C LEU A 181 -1.22 -75.13 11.19
N PRO A 182 -2.27 -75.58 10.46
CA PRO A 182 -2.76 -74.88 9.28
C PRO A 182 -3.33 -73.50 9.62
N LEU A 183 -4.04 -73.39 10.75
CA LEU A 183 -4.65 -72.12 11.16
C LEU A 183 -3.58 -71.09 11.57
N VAL A 184 -2.57 -71.53 12.32
CA VAL A 184 -1.40 -70.70 12.66
C VAL A 184 -0.62 -70.32 11.40
N SER A 185 -0.46 -71.25 10.46
CA SER A 185 0.19 -70.99 9.16
C SER A 185 -0.55 -69.95 8.32
N ILE A 186 -1.89 -70.01 8.29
CA ILE A 186 -2.73 -69.00 7.62
C ILE A 186 -2.50 -67.62 8.23
N ILE A 187 -2.53 -67.52 9.56
CA ILE A 187 -2.29 -66.25 10.26
C ILE A 187 -0.90 -65.70 9.95
N LEU A 188 0.15 -66.53 10.05
CA LEU A 188 1.52 -66.11 9.78
C LEU A 188 1.70 -65.62 8.34
N VAL A 189 1.15 -66.34 7.35
CA VAL A 189 1.23 -65.93 5.93
C VAL A 189 0.54 -64.59 5.68
N LEU A 190 -0.64 -64.36 6.26
CA LEU A 190 -1.34 -63.08 6.15
C LEU A 190 -0.56 -61.94 6.82
N VAL A 191 -0.04 -62.17 8.04
CA VAL A 191 0.76 -61.18 8.77
C VAL A 191 2.05 -60.86 8.03
N THR A 192 2.72 -61.85 7.45
CA THR A 192 3.89 -61.66 6.59
C THR A 192 3.56 -60.75 5.39
N GLY A 193 2.47 -61.03 4.67
CA GLY A 193 2.04 -60.22 3.53
C GLY A 193 1.69 -58.77 3.90
N ILE A 194 1.04 -58.57 5.07
CA ILE A 194 0.70 -57.24 5.58
C ILE A 194 1.96 -56.48 5.99
N LEU A 195 2.83 -57.06 6.81
CA LEU A 195 4.01 -56.34 7.33
C LEU A 195 4.94 -55.92 6.20
N PHE A 196 5.21 -56.80 5.22
CA PHE A 196 6.03 -56.43 4.07
C PHE A 196 5.40 -55.38 3.14
N SER A 197 4.09 -55.14 3.25
CA SER A 197 3.42 -54.09 2.46
C SER A 197 3.60 -52.67 3.02
N ILE A 198 4.02 -52.53 4.29
CA ILE A 198 4.16 -51.23 4.95
C ILE A 198 5.36 -50.50 4.37
N ARG A 199 5.22 -49.22 3.98
CA ARG A 199 6.32 -48.48 3.34
C ARG A 199 7.42 -48.01 4.31
N GLU A 200 7.18 -48.15 5.60
CA GLU A 200 8.04 -47.68 6.70
C GLU A 200 9.02 -48.77 7.20
N LEU A 201 9.83 -48.41 8.21
CA LEU A 201 10.75 -49.32 8.91
C LEU A 201 10.04 -50.57 9.45
N PHE A 202 8.73 -50.51 9.71
CA PHE A 202 7.95 -51.67 10.12
C PHE A 202 7.96 -52.83 9.10
N SER A 203 8.19 -52.58 7.80
CA SER A 203 8.39 -53.66 6.82
C SER A 203 9.56 -54.58 7.12
N LEU A 204 10.57 -54.06 7.83
CA LEU A 204 11.72 -54.85 8.27
C LEU A 204 11.33 -55.93 9.28
N THR A 205 10.16 -55.86 9.90
CA THR A 205 9.69 -56.89 10.85
C THR A 205 9.00 -58.06 10.17
N GLY A 206 8.67 -57.95 8.88
CA GLY A 206 7.96 -58.99 8.12
C GLY A 206 8.72 -60.32 7.97
N PHE A 207 10.05 -60.32 8.16
CA PHE A 207 10.82 -61.57 8.14
C PHE A 207 10.46 -62.48 9.31
N LEU A 208 10.16 -61.91 10.50
CA LEU A 208 9.87 -62.69 11.70
C LEU A 208 8.74 -63.70 11.50
N PRO A 209 7.53 -63.31 11.08
CA PRO A 209 6.45 -64.27 10.83
C PRO A 209 6.77 -65.24 9.69
N LEU A 210 7.56 -64.84 8.68
CA LEU A 210 7.99 -65.74 7.60
C LEU A 210 8.95 -66.82 8.10
N SER A 211 9.93 -66.44 8.92
CA SER A 211 10.91 -67.37 9.51
C SER A 211 10.22 -68.35 10.45
N ILE A 212 9.28 -67.87 11.27
CA ILE A 212 8.45 -68.72 12.13
C ILE A 212 7.60 -69.68 11.29
N PHE A 213 7.01 -69.21 10.19
CA PHE A 213 6.25 -70.05 9.27
C PHE A 213 7.13 -71.18 8.67
N LEU A 214 8.33 -70.86 8.19
CA LEU A 214 9.24 -71.85 7.61
C LEU A 214 9.74 -72.85 8.67
N TYR A 215 9.98 -72.39 9.90
CA TYR A 215 10.35 -73.24 11.03
C TYR A 215 9.24 -74.25 11.38
N LEU A 216 7.99 -73.78 11.48
CA LEU A 216 6.82 -74.64 11.75
C LEU A 216 6.56 -75.67 10.65
N ASN A 217 7.10 -75.44 9.45
CA ASN A 217 7.02 -76.33 8.29
C ASN A 217 8.32 -77.12 8.04
N ASN A 218 9.13 -77.33 9.08
CA ASN A 218 10.31 -78.21 9.11
C ASN A 218 11.40 -77.86 8.07
N GLN A 219 11.55 -76.59 7.71
CA GLN A 219 12.68 -76.16 6.87
C GLN A 219 13.99 -76.13 7.66
N SER A 220 15.13 -76.35 6.98
CA SER A 220 16.43 -76.32 7.65
C SER A 220 16.77 -74.92 8.17
N LEU A 221 17.49 -74.86 9.30
CA LEU A 221 17.87 -73.59 9.93
C LEU A 221 18.71 -72.71 8.99
N GLU A 222 19.54 -73.32 8.14
CA GLU A 222 20.35 -72.64 7.13
C GLU A 222 19.48 -71.92 6.10
N VAL A 223 18.42 -72.57 5.62
CA VAL A 223 17.47 -71.96 4.67
C VAL A 223 16.69 -70.86 5.35
N ILE A 224 16.21 -71.07 6.59
CA ILE A 224 15.45 -70.07 7.34
C ILE A 224 16.30 -68.82 7.57
N THR A 225 17.53 -68.97 8.03
CA THR A 225 18.44 -67.85 8.30
C THR A 225 18.77 -67.08 7.02
N LEU A 226 19.06 -67.78 5.92
CA LEU A 226 19.41 -67.13 4.65
C LEU A 226 18.22 -66.40 4.02
N VAL A 227 17.01 -66.99 4.04
CA VAL A 227 15.76 -66.33 3.62
C VAL A 227 15.51 -65.06 4.46
N SER A 228 15.72 -65.13 5.78
CA SER A 228 15.54 -64.00 6.69
C SER A 228 16.50 -62.85 6.38
N VAL A 229 17.78 -63.16 6.15
CA VAL A 229 18.79 -62.15 5.79
C VAL A 229 18.45 -61.49 4.44
N LEU A 230 18.06 -62.27 3.44
CA LEU A 230 17.65 -61.74 2.13
C LEU A 230 16.43 -60.81 2.25
N THR A 231 15.41 -61.18 3.05
CA THR A 231 14.26 -60.28 3.28
C THR A 231 14.65 -58.95 3.93
N LEU A 232 15.60 -58.96 4.86
CA LEU A 232 16.09 -57.73 5.51
C LEU A 232 16.82 -56.85 4.50
N ILE A 233 17.77 -57.39 3.75
CA ILE A 233 18.55 -56.64 2.75
C ILE A 233 17.62 -55.99 1.72
N LEU A 234 16.63 -56.75 1.22
CA LEU A 234 15.68 -56.25 0.23
C LEU A 234 14.85 -55.07 0.73
N ASN A 235 14.48 -55.03 2.02
CA ASN A 235 13.60 -54.00 2.57
C ASN A 235 14.36 -52.79 3.17
N ILE A 236 15.66 -52.91 3.50
CA ILE A 236 16.47 -51.81 4.07
C ILE A 236 16.71 -50.69 3.05
N ILE A 237 17.18 -51.06 1.85
CA ILE A 237 17.64 -50.09 0.84
C ILE A 237 16.58 -49.03 0.47
N PRO A 238 15.34 -49.42 0.13
CA PRO A 238 14.31 -48.45 -0.26
C PRO A 238 13.75 -47.65 0.93
N SER A 239 13.77 -48.23 2.13
CA SER A 239 13.26 -47.58 3.35
C SER A 239 14.18 -46.43 3.81
N ILE A 240 15.50 -46.57 3.61
CA ILE A 240 16.47 -45.49 3.86
C ILE A 240 16.28 -44.35 2.84
N LEU A 241 16.12 -44.68 1.55
CA LEU A 241 15.91 -43.69 0.48
C LEU A 241 14.67 -42.82 0.71
N SER A 242 13.56 -43.39 1.19
CA SER A 242 12.35 -42.62 1.52
C SER A 242 12.57 -41.64 2.68
N LEU A 243 13.36 -42.03 3.68
CA LEU A 243 13.60 -41.26 4.90
C LEU A 243 14.48 -40.03 4.60
N ILE A 244 15.49 -40.21 3.75
CA ILE A 244 16.35 -39.12 3.26
C ILE A 244 15.51 -38.08 2.51
N LYS A 245 14.63 -38.51 1.60
CA LYS A 245 13.79 -37.59 0.82
C LYS A 245 12.89 -36.72 1.71
N ALA A 246 12.23 -37.29 2.73
CA ALA A 246 11.34 -36.56 3.62
C ALA A 246 12.05 -35.40 4.36
N ASN A 247 13.26 -35.63 4.86
CA ASN A 247 14.03 -34.61 5.59
C ASN A 247 14.50 -33.45 4.68
N PHE A 248 14.82 -33.72 3.41
CA PHE A 248 15.22 -32.67 2.48
C PHE A 248 14.07 -31.73 2.10
N TYR A 249 12.85 -32.26 1.90
CA TYR A 249 11.68 -31.44 1.56
C TYR A 249 11.30 -30.48 2.68
N VAL A 250 11.29 -30.95 3.94
CA VAL A 250 10.97 -30.09 5.10
C VAL A 250 12.00 -28.97 5.26
N LYS A 251 13.30 -29.26 5.08
CA LYS A 251 14.35 -28.25 5.18
C LYS A 251 14.24 -27.19 4.08
N LYS A 252 13.86 -27.58 2.86
CA LYS A 252 13.68 -26.66 1.74
C LYS A 252 12.50 -25.70 1.98
N GLU A 253 11.37 -26.23 2.44
CA GLU A 253 10.15 -25.45 2.72
C GLU A 253 10.38 -24.40 3.82
N VAL A 254 11.11 -24.76 4.88
CA VAL A 254 11.49 -23.82 5.95
C VAL A 254 12.35 -22.67 5.43
N VAL A 255 13.34 -22.96 4.57
CA VAL A 255 14.21 -21.92 4.00
C VAL A 255 13.45 -20.99 3.05
N GLU A 256 12.60 -21.54 2.17
CA GLU A 256 11.79 -20.75 1.25
C GLU A 256 10.80 -19.83 1.98
N MET A 257 10.19 -20.32 3.06
CA MET A 257 9.28 -19.51 3.86
C MET A 257 10.02 -18.42 4.65
N ARG A 258 11.19 -18.74 5.21
CA ARG A 258 12.03 -17.76 5.92
C ARG A 258 12.42 -16.59 5.00
N ASN A 259 12.96 -16.89 3.81
CA ASN A 259 13.39 -15.85 2.88
C ASN A 259 12.24 -14.95 2.45
N ARG A 260 11.05 -15.51 2.24
CA ARG A 260 9.85 -14.74 1.88
C ARG A 260 9.41 -13.76 2.98
N ILE A 261 9.46 -14.19 4.24
CA ILE A 261 9.12 -13.31 5.37
C ILE A 261 10.15 -12.18 5.47
N ASP A 262 11.44 -12.49 5.30
CA ASP A 262 12.52 -11.50 5.38
C ASP A 262 12.43 -10.46 4.24
N GLU A 263 12.21 -10.92 3.00
CA GLU A 263 11.95 -10.03 1.84
C GLU A 263 10.74 -9.11 2.09
N ASN A 264 9.63 -9.66 2.60
CA ASN A 264 8.45 -8.87 2.96
C ASN A 264 8.74 -7.83 4.05
N ILE A 265 9.60 -8.14 5.02
CA ILE A 265 10.01 -7.19 6.08
C ILE A 265 10.82 -6.04 5.49
N ASP A 266 11.80 -6.35 4.64
CA ASP A 266 12.66 -5.35 4.03
C ASP A 266 11.89 -4.41 3.11
N ASP A 267 10.94 -4.94 2.33
CA ASP A 267 10.02 -4.12 1.54
C ASP A 267 9.19 -3.17 2.41
N LEU A 268 8.61 -3.67 3.51
CA LEU A 268 7.82 -2.86 4.45
C LEU A 268 8.65 -1.75 5.09
N LYS A 269 9.87 -2.05 5.56
CA LYS A 269 10.80 -1.05 6.10
C LYS A 269 11.17 -0.01 5.05
N GLY A 270 11.44 -0.44 3.82
CA GLY A 270 11.77 0.43 2.70
C GLY A 270 10.63 1.41 2.37
N ILE A 271 9.40 0.93 2.31
CA ILE A 271 8.20 1.77 2.10
C ILE A 271 8.03 2.74 3.28
N LEU A 272 8.17 2.28 4.51
CA LEU A 272 8.03 3.10 5.71
C LEU A 272 9.05 4.24 5.77
N GLU A 273 10.30 3.99 5.40
CA GLU A 273 11.32 5.04 5.37
C GLU A 273 11.02 6.08 4.28
N LYS A 274 10.49 5.68 3.12
CA LYS A 274 10.00 6.62 2.10
C LYS A 274 8.88 7.51 2.66
N ILE A 275 7.90 6.94 3.36
CA ILE A 275 6.81 7.72 3.98
C ILE A 275 7.36 8.69 5.03
N LYS A 276 8.32 8.24 5.84
CA LYS A 276 8.97 9.06 6.87
C LYS A 276 9.74 10.24 6.27
N LEU A 277 10.42 10.06 5.14
CA LEU A 277 11.09 11.16 4.45
C LEU A 277 10.10 12.24 4.00
N LEU A 278 8.94 11.85 3.48
CA LEU A 278 7.87 12.79 3.10
C LEU A 278 7.33 13.59 4.31
N ALA A 279 7.29 12.97 5.49
CA ALA A 279 6.83 13.60 6.73
C ALA A 279 7.87 14.55 7.37
N LYS A 280 9.16 14.35 7.06
CA LYS A 280 10.24 15.14 7.64
C LYS A 280 10.28 16.56 7.06
N ASP A 281 9.91 16.71 5.79
CA ASP A 281 9.83 18.01 5.11
C ASP A 281 8.67 18.87 5.63
N THR A 282 7.71 18.27 6.34
CA THR A 282 6.52 18.92 6.90
C THR A 282 6.58 19.12 8.42
N ASN A 283 7.71 18.80 9.08
CA ASN A 283 7.88 18.88 10.55
C ASN A 283 6.80 18.11 11.35
N ASP A 284 6.39 16.93 10.87
CA ASP A 284 5.29 16.20 11.51
C ASP A 284 5.70 15.40 12.76
N ILE A 285 5.00 15.70 13.88
CA ILE A 285 5.29 15.20 15.23
C ILE A 285 4.63 13.83 15.50
N GLU A 286 3.60 13.43 14.74
CA GLU A 286 2.79 12.22 15.04
C GLU A 286 3.11 11.04 14.11
N LEU A 287 3.36 11.29 12.82
CA LEU A 287 3.62 10.22 11.85
C LEU A 287 5.00 9.57 12.02
N THR A 288 6.03 10.36 12.38
CA THR A 288 7.41 9.86 12.54
C THR A 288 7.53 8.84 13.69
N PRO A 289 7.01 9.10 14.91
CA PRO A 289 7.03 8.12 16.00
C PRO A 289 6.23 6.84 15.67
N LEU A 290 5.10 6.97 14.97
CA LEU A 290 4.31 5.83 14.51
C LEU A 290 5.16 4.91 13.63
N ILE A 291 5.83 5.46 12.62
CA ILE A 291 6.68 4.70 11.71
C ILE A 291 7.85 4.04 12.45
N GLN A 292 8.49 4.75 13.38
CA GLN A 292 9.60 4.20 14.18
C GLN A 292 9.16 3.01 15.03
N LYS A 293 7.97 3.06 15.65
CA LYS A 293 7.42 1.95 16.44
C LYS A 293 7.29 0.67 15.60
N TYR A 294 6.77 0.76 14.38
CA TYR A 294 6.59 -0.40 13.51
C TYR A 294 7.90 -0.87 12.86
N ASN A 295 8.80 0.04 12.49
CA ASN A 295 10.15 -0.34 12.03
C ASN A 295 10.91 -1.14 13.08
N LYS A 296 10.78 -0.78 14.37
CA LYS A 296 11.36 -1.56 15.46
C LYS A 296 10.75 -2.95 15.57
N PHE A 297 9.42 -3.06 15.51
CA PHE A 297 8.73 -4.34 15.51
C PHE A 297 9.19 -5.26 14.36
N PHE A 298 9.30 -4.74 13.13
CA PHE A 298 9.78 -5.51 11.99
C PHE A 298 11.27 -5.90 12.10
N ALA A 299 12.10 -5.04 12.70
CA ALA A 299 13.49 -5.38 13.00
C ALA A 299 13.60 -6.52 14.02
N ASP A 300 12.75 -6.52 15.05
CA ASP A 300 12.72 -7.58 16.07
C ASP A 300 12.31 -8.93 15.46
N ILE A 301 11.41 -8.96 14.47
CA ILE A 301 11.07 -10.19 13.74
C ILE A 301 12.25 -10.67 12.88
N SER A 302 12.83 -9.78 12.06
CA SER A 302 13.94 -10.13 11.16
C SER A 302 15.17 -10.67 11.92
N ASN A 303 15.51 -10.06 13.06
CA ASN A 303 16.60 -10.56 13.92
C ASN A 303 16.36 -11.97 14.49
N ASN A 304 15.10 -12.38 14.65
CA ASN A 304 14.74 -13.68 15.23
C ASN A 304 14.46 -14.76 14.17
N LEU A 305 14.30 -14.40 12.90
CA LEU A 305 13.96 -15.32 11.79
C LEU A 305 15.00 -16.43 11.60
N GLU A 306 16.30 -16.12 11.76
CA GLU A 306 17.37 -17.10 11.55
C GLU A 306 17.32 -18.29 12.52
N ASN A 307 16.79 -18.08 13.71
CA ASN A 307 16.76 -19.07 14.80
C ASN A 307 15.58 -20.05 14.69
N ILE A 308 14.66 -19.86 13.74
CA ILE A 308 13.42 -20.62 13.65
C ILE A 308 13.57 -21.78 12.66
N SER A 309 13.48 -23.00 13.17
CA SER A 309 13.60 -24.24 12.38
C SER A 309 12.27 -24.91 12.06
N ASP A 310 11.17 -24.42 12.63
CA ASP A 310 9.83 -25.01 12.52
C ASP A 310 8.92 -24.20 11.58
N ILE A 311 8.26 -24.91 10.66
CA ILE A 311 7.40 -24.32 9.63
C ILE A 311 6.13 -23.69 10.22
N LYS A 312 5.55 -24.26 11.29
CA LYS A 312 4.35 -23.70 11.93
C LYS A 312 4.65 -22.37 12.60
N THR A 313 5.82 -22.28 13.21
CA THR A 313 6.30 -21.04 13.82
C THR A 313 6.48 -19.94 12.77
N LEU A 314 7.04 -20.26 11.59
CA LEU A 314 7.13 -19.32 10.47
C LEU A 314 5.75 -18.88 9.93
N GLN A 315 4.79 -19.80 9.83
CA GLN A 315 3.40 -19.48 9.44
C GLN A 315 2.74 -18.51 10.42
N ASN A 316 2.95 -18.70 11.72
CA ASN A 316 2.42 -17.78 12.73
C ASN A 316 3.03 -16.38 12.62
N ILE A 317 4.34 -16.29 12.35
CA ILE A 317 5.02 -15.00 12.13
C ILE A 317 4.48 -14.30 10.88
N GLU A 318 4.25 -15.02 9.78
CA GLU A 318 3.67 -14.44 8.58
C GLU A 318 2.25 -13.87 8.84
N LEU A 319 1.44 -14.58 9.63
CA LEU A 319 0.12 -14.10 10.06
C LEU A 319 0.21 -12.85 10.95
N GLU A 320 1.14 -12.84 11.91
CA GLU A 320 1.37 -11.70 12.80
C GLU A 320 1.85 -10.47 12.02
N LEU A 321 2.78 -10.66 11.08
CA LEU A 321 3.30 -9.61 10.20
C LEU A 321 2.17 -9.01 9.34
N ASN A 322 1.32 -9.84 8.75
CA ASN A 322 0.17 -9.37 7.96
C ASN A 322 -0.84 -8.61 8.82
N ALA A 323 -1.12 -9.06 10.04
CA ALA A 323 -2.00 -8.35 10.97
C ALA A 323 -1.43 -6.97 11.34
N LYS A 324 -0.12 -6.90 11.61
CA LYS A 324 0.58 -5.65 11.97
C LYS A 324 0.69 -4.68 10.81
N ARG A 325 0.87 -5.18 9.58
CA ARG A 325 0.77 -4.37 8.36
C ARG A 325 -0.61 -3.70 8.25
N LEU A 326 -1.69 -4.46 8.45
CA LEU A 326 -3.06 -3.92 8.39
C LEU A 326 -3.33 -2.91 9.51
N GLU A 327 -2.81 -3.15 10.70
CA GLU A 327 -2.89 -2.19 11.83
C GLU A 327 -2.18 -0.87 11.49
N LEU A 328 -0.97 -0.95 10.92
CA LEU A 328 -0.20 0.21 10.47
C LEU A 328 -0.89 0.95 9.32
N GLU A 329 -1.46 0.23 8.34
CA GLU A 329 -2.25 0.82 7.25
C GLU A 329 -3.42 1.63 7.82
N ARG A 330 -4.17 1.09 8.78
CA ARG A 330 -5.25 1.83 9.45
C ARG A 330 -4.74 3.07 10.16
N SER A 331 -3.67 2.93 10.96
CA SER A 331 -3.11 4.07 11.70
C SER A 331 -2.64 5.21 10.78
N ILE A 332 -2.03 4.89 9.64
CA ILE A 332 -1.63 5.90 8.64
C ILE A 332 -2.86 6.56 8.02
N ASN A 333 -3.90 5.79 7.68
CA ASN A 333 -5.12 6.34 7.10
C ASN A 333 -5.89 7.24 8.07
N ASP A 334 -6.00 6.83 9.33
CA ASP A 334 -6.66 7.63 10.37
C ASP A 334 -5.94 8.96 10.56
N TYR A 335 -4.60 8.91 10.66
CA TYR A 335 -3.77 10.12 10.72
C TYR A 335 -3.98 11.03 9.49
N LEU A 336 -3.96 10.49 8.27
CA LEU A 336 -4.17 11.29 7.06
C LEU A 336 -5.58 11.88 7.00
N PHE A 337 -6.59 11.14 7.42
CA PHE A 337 -7.96 11.62 7.49
C PHE A 337 -8.07 12.82 8.43
N ASP A 338 -7.50 12.73 9.63
CA ASP A 338 -7.48 13.81 10.61
C ASP A 338 -6.75 15.05 10.06
N GLN A 339 -5.60 14.86 9.41
CA GLN A 339 -4.85 15.96 8.79
C GLN A 339 -5.64 16.63 7.66
N ILE A 340 -6.29 15.87 6.77
CA ILE A 340 -7.15 16.42 5.71
C ILE A 340 -8.33 17.19 6.31
N SER A 341 -8.97 16.66 7.36
CA SER A 341 -10.11 17.31 8.01
C SER A 341 -9.71 18.65 8.62
N ARG A 342 -8.65 18.66 9.44
CA ARG A 342 -8.11 19.89 10.06
C ARG A 342 -7.71 20.91 9.01
N TYR A 343 -7.00 20.47 7.97
CA TYR A 343 -6.62 21.32 6.86
C TYR A 343 -7.84 21.96 6.17
N ASN A 344 -8.86 21.17 5.83
CA ASN A 344 -10.05 21.64 5.14
C ASN A 344 -10.90 22.58 6.00
N GLU A 345 -10.97 22.36 7.32
CA GLU A 345 -11.61 23.27 8.27
C GLU A 345 -10.92 24.64 8.26
N ILE A 346 -9.59 24.67 8.27
CA ILE A 346 -8.81 25.91 8.20
C ILE A 346 -8.99 26.59 6.84
N VAL A 347 -9.04 25.84 5.73
CA VAL A 347 -9.33 26.39 4.40
C VAL A 347 -10.71 27.06 4.35
N ASP A 348 -11.73 26.46 4.97
CA ASP A 348 -13.05 27.09 5.08
C ASP A 348 -13.01 28.38 5.90
N GLU A 349 -12.23 28.42 6.98
CA GLU A 349 -12.03 29.64 7.75
C GLU A 349 -11.34 30.72 6.92
N ILE A 350 -10.29 30.36 6.18
CA ILE A 350 -9.53 31.27 5.30
C ILE A 350 -10.44 31.89 4.21
N LYS A 351 -11.37 31.09 3.68
CA LYS A 351 -12.34 31.53 2.66
C LYS A 351 -13.23 32.67 3.15
N ASN A 352 -13.49 32.77 4.45
CA ASN A 352 -14.26 33.89 5.02
C ASN A 352 -13.53 35.23 4.90
N TYR A 353 -12.19 35.21 4.87
CA TYR A 353 -11.37 36.40 4.64
C TYR A 353 -11.24 36.79 3.16
N GLY A 354 -11.70 35.95 2.24
CA GLY A 354 -11.70 36.22 0.79
C GLY A 354 -10.51 35.63 0.03
N ILE A 355 -9.71 34.80 0.69
CA ILE A 355 -8.64 34.03 0.07
C ILE A 355 -9.22 32.67 -0.33
N VAL A 356 -9.08 32.29 -1.59
CA VAL A 356 -9.57 31.00 -2.09
C VAL A 356 -8.41 30.03 -2.16
N LEU A 357 -8.51 28.94 -1.38
CA LEU A 357 -7.60 27.81 -1.42
C LEU A 357 -8.38 26.55 -1.77
N ASP A 358 -7.72 25.62 -2.45
CA ASP A 358 -8.34 24.35 -2.82
C ASP A 358 -8.44 23.43 -1.61
N LYS A 359 -9.61 22.81 -1.44
CA LYS A 359 -9.78 21.73 -0.47
C LYS A 359 -9.10 20.46 -0.97
N ILE A 360 -8.63 19.66 -0.03
CA ILE A 360 -8.16 18.32 -0.32
C ILE A 360 -9.37 17.37 -0.25
N GLU A 361 -9.64 16.67 -1.34
CA GLU A 361 -10.66 15.63 -1.35
C GLU A 361 -10.35 14.55 -0.31
N GLN A 362 -11.39 14.06 0.36
CA GLN A 362 -11.23 12.91 1.24
C GLN A 362 -10.75 11.70 0.44
N LEU A 363 -9.92 10.88 1.08
CA LEU A 363 -9.40 9.65 0.49
C LEU A 363 -10.57 8.73 0.12
N SER A 364 -10.80 8.54 -1.18
CA SER A 364 -11.85 7.65 -1.70
C SER A 364 -11.55 6.17 -1.43
N GLU A 365 -10.28 5.84 -1.26
CA GLU A 365 -9.79 4.51 -0.95
C GLU A 365 -8.70 4.58 0.13
N PRO A 366 -8.64 3.59 1.04
CA PRO A 366 -7.60 3.54 2.04
C PRO A 366 -6.23 3.34 1.37
N ILE A 367 -5.25 4.12 1.82
CA ILE A 367 -3.86 4.03 1.39
C ILE A 367 -3.26 2.74 1.94
N LYS A 368 -2.71 1.93 1.05
CA LYS A 368 -1.96 0.72 1.41
C LYS A 368 -0.48 1.04 1.59
N ILE A 369 0.22 0.20 2.34
CA ILE A 369 1.68 0.33 2.50
C ILE A 369 2.33 -0.40 1.33
N ASN A 370 2.50 0.36 0.25
CA ASN A 370 3.18 0.00 -0.98
C ASN A 370 3.65 1.29 -1.69
N ASP A 371 4.39 1.15 -2.79
CA ASP A 371 4.88 2.31 -3.54
C ASP A 371 3.76 3.21 -4.08
N GLU A 372 2.61 2.64 -4.47
CA GLU A 372 1.45 3.43 -4.90
C GLU A 372 0.93 4.31 -3.75
N GLY A 373 0.87 3.76 -2.54
CA GLY A 373 0.48 4.49 -1.34
C GLY A 373 1.45 5.63 -1.03
N VAL A 374 2.76 5.42 -1.16
CA VAL A 374 3.78 6.47 -1.03
C VAL A 374 3.52 7.61 -2.02
N ILE A 375 3.23 7.28 -3.28
CA ILE A 375 2.92 8.27 -4.32
C ILE A 375 1.65 9.06 -3.97
N ARG A 376 0.60 8.40 -3.48
CA ARG A 376 -0.65 9.06 -3.05
C ARG A 376 -0.39 10.02 -1.87
N ILE A 377 0.36 9.59 -0.86
CA ILE A 377 0.75 10.45 0.28
C ILE A 377 1.56 11.65 -0.21
N ASN A 378 2.55 11.43 -1.07
CA ASN A 378 3.37 12.53 -1.59
C ASN A 378 2.54 13.57 -2.36
N LYS A 379 1.62 13.13 -3.24
CA LYS A 379 0.72 14.04 -3.96
C LYS A 379 -0.15 14.86 -3.02
N LEU A 380 -0.64 14.24 -1.96
CA LEU A 380 -1.45 14.92 -0.94
C LEU A 380 -0.63 16.00 -0.23
N MET A 381 0.57 15.66 0.25
CA MET A 381 1.47 16.60 0.93
C MET A 381 1.90 17.74 0.00
N MET A 382 2.23 17.47 -1.26
CA MET A 382 2.56 18.50 -2.23
C MET A 382 1.42 19.49 -2.47
N ARG A 383 0.17 19.01 -2.64
CA ARG A 383 -0.99 19.90 -2.81
C ARG A 383 -1.22 20.79 -1.58
N MET A 384 -1.11 20.22 -0.38
CA MET A 384 -1.21 21.00 0.85
C MET A 384 -0.12 22.09 0.91
N ASN A 385 1.13 21.75 0.59
CA ASN A 385 2.25 22.68 0.57
C ASN A 385 2.11 23.78 -0.50
N GLU A 386 1.63 23.44 -1.70
CA GLU A 386 1.33 24.43 -2.76
C GLU A 386 0.31 25.47 -2.26
N ASN A 387 -0.76 25.02 -1.60
CA ASN A 387 -1.77 25.90 -1.04
C ASN A 387 -1.26 26.75 0.13
N VAL A 388 -0.42 26.19 1.01
CA VAL A 388 0.24 26.96 2.09
C VAL A 388 1.15 28.05 1.49
N ASN A 389 1.89 27.73 0.43
CA ASN A 389 2.71 28.73 -0.27
C ASN A 389 1.87 29.84 -0.94
N LEU A 390 0.70 29.50 -1.48
CA LEU A 390 -0.24 30.49 -2.01
C LEU A 390 -0.77 31.40 -0.89
N LEU A 391 -1.17 30.83 0.24
CA LEU A 391 -1.61 31.57 1.42
C LEU A 391 -0.51 32.51 1.93
N TYR A 392 0.73 32.03 1.97
CA TYR A 392 1.88 32.84 2.35
C TYR A 392 2.03 34.10 1.48
N LYS A 393 1.88 33.99 0.16
CA LYS A 393 1.91 35.15 -0.76
C LYS A 393 0.80 36.16 -0.47
N TYR A 394 -0.40 35.68 -0.10
CA TYR A 394 -1.47 36.57 0.34
C TYR A 394 -1.12 37.29 1.64
N ILE A 395 -0.60 36.56 2.62
CA ILE A 395 -0.15 37.12 3.91
C ILE A 395 0.91 38.20 3.69
N GLU A 396 1.90 37.95 2.84
CA GLU A 396 2.94 38.91 2.47
C GLU A 396 2.36 40.17 1.81
N SER A 397 1.41 39.99 0.87
CA SER A 397 0.71 41.09 0.21
C SER A 397 -0.12 41.94 1.19
N ILE A 398 -0.80 41.31 2.14
CA ILE A 398 -1.57 42.01 3.19
C ILE A 398 -0.60 42.78 4.10
N SER A 399 0.48 42.15 4.55
CA SER A 399 1.50 42.78 5.40
C SER A 399 2.10 44.03 4.73
N SER A 400 2.55 43.88 3.48
CA SER A 400 3.08 45.01 2.69
C SER A 400 2.02 46.11 2.49
N SER A 401 0.75 45.75 2.30
CA SER A 401 -0.33 46.71 2.17
C SER A 401 -0.60 47.47 3.46
N LEU A 402 -0.56 46.80 4.61
CA LEU A 402 -0.71 47.43 5.93
C LEU A 402 0.47 48.36 6.26
N GLU A 403 1.69 47.98 5.90
CA GLU A 403 2.86 48.83 6.09
C GLU A 403 2.74 50.14 5.30
N LEU A 404 2.30 50.08 4.05
CA LEU A 404 2.11 51.29 3.23
C LEU A 404 0.87 52.10 3.61
N LEU A 405 -0.22 51.44 4.02
CA LEU A 405 -1.45 52.12 4.44
C LEU A 405 -1.28 52.80 5.79
N LEU A 406 -0.76 52.07 6.79
CA LEU A 406 -0.76 52.46 8.20
C LEU A 406 0.64 52.75 8.78
N GLY A 407 1.72 52.33 8.13
CA GLY A 407 3.09 52.46 8.65
C GLY A 407 3.48 51.39 9.68
N LYS A 408 2.71 50.30 9.79
CA LYS A 408 2.97 49.20 10.73
C LYS A 408 3.72 48.07 10.02
N ASN A 409 4.94 47.75 10.47
CA ASN A 409 5.74 46.63 9.95
C ASN A 409 5.50 45.38 10.80
N TYR A 410 5.21 44.25 10.14
CA TYR A 410 4.93 42.94 10.76
C TYR A 410 5.96 41.85 10.42
N GLU A 411 7.08 42.18 9.77
CA GLU A 411 8.08 41.23 9.25
C GLU A 411 8.65 40.26 10.29
N ASN A 412 8.88 40.73 11.52
CA ASN A 412 9.49 39.93 12.59
C ASN A 412 8.62 38.75 13.06
N GLU A 413 7.35 38.71 12.67
CA GLU A 413 6.39 37.66 13.05
C GLU A 413 6.18 36.60 11.94
N ILE A 414 6.87 36.71 10.79
CA ILE A 414 6.61 35.93 9.56
C ILE A 414 7.35 34.58 9.48
N ILE A 415 8.40 34.37 10.27
CA ILE A 415 9.40 33.31 10.02
C ILE A 415 8.81 31.89 10.07
N ASP A 416 7.83 31.62 10.95
CA ASP A 416 7.22 30.28 11.11
C ASP A 416 5.98 30.02 10.23
N VAL A 417 5.56 30.98 9.40
CA VAL A 417 4.30 30.91 8.64
C VAL A 417 4.41 30.04 7.37
N ARG A 418 5.62 29.84 6.83
CA ARG A 418 5.86 29.13 5.56
C ARG A 418 5.66 27.62 5.62
N LEU A 419 5.59 27.04 6.83
CA LEU A 419 5.67 25.60 7.01
C LEU A 419 4.35 24.97 7.48
N ASN A 420 3.41 25.74 8.03
CA ASN A 420 2.19 25.18 8.62
C ASN A 420 0.99 26.12 8.46
N ILE A 421 -0.10 25.59 7.89
CA ILE A 421 -1.38 26.28 7.69
C ILE A 421 -1.99 26.80 9.01
N GLU A 422 -1.80 26.10 10.12
CA GLU A 422 -2.27 26.48 11.46
C GLU A 422 -1.59 27.74 11.98
N MET A 423 -0.30 27.91 11.66
CA MET A 423 0.44 29.13 11.96
C MET A 423 0.03 30.24 11.00
N SER A 424 -0.20 29.91 9.72
CA SER A 424 -0.67 30.89 8.73
C SER A 424 -2.03 31.50 9.07
N ILE A 425 -3.02 30.71 9.51
CA ILE A 425 -4.32 31.26 9.93
C ILE A 425 -4.20 32.16 11.16
N LYS A 426 -3.37 31.78 12.15
CA LYS A 426 -3.12 32.62 13.35
C LYS A 426 -2.52 33.96 12.96
N TYR A 427 -1.53 33.94 12.09
CA TYR A 427 -0.88 35.16 11.63
C TYR A 427 -1.79 36.03 10.75
N LEU A 428 -2.58 35.41 9.86
CA LEU A 428 -3.60 36.11 9.09
C LEU A 428 -4.60 36.87 9.99
N LYS A 429 -5.02 36.27 11.12
CA LYS A 429 -5.90 36.93 12.11
C LYS A 429 -5.26 38.16 12.77
N ILE A 430 -3.94 38.16 12.97
CA ILE A 430 -3.21 39.32 13.52
C ILE A 430 -3.24 40.47 12.51
N LEU A 431 -2.91 40.18 11.25
CA LEU A 431 -2.94 41.17 10.16
C LEU A 431 -4.34 41.75 9.97
N LEU A 432 -5.35 40.88 9.97
CA LEU A 432 -6.77 41.23 9.81
C LEU A 432 -7.47 41.56 11.14
N SER A 433 -6.73 42.05 12.13
CA SER A 433 -7.29 42.47 13.41
C SER A 433 -8.31 43.60 13.22
N LYS A 434 -9.27 43.68 14.16
CA LYS A 434 -10.32 44.71 14.15
C LYS A 434 -9.73 46.14 14.08
N GLU A 435 -8.65 46.39 14.81
CA GLU A 435 -7.97 47.70 14.85
C GLU A 435 -7.44 48.09 13.45
N ASN A 436 -6.75 47.18 12.78
CA ASN A 436 -6.20 47.43 11.45
C ASN A 436 -7.31 47.69 10.42
N LEU A 437 -8.37 46.88 10.48
CA LEU A 437 -9.53 47.03 9.59
C LEU A 437 -10.27 48.35 9.80
N GLU A 438 -10.51 48.75 11.06
CA GLU A 438 -11.16 50.03 11.38
C GLU A 438 -10.32 51.23 10.93
N SER A 439 -8.99 51.16 11.09
CA SER A 439 -8.06 52.19 10.62
C SER A 439 -8.12 52.35 9.09
N CYS A 440 -8.05 51.24 8.35
CA CYS A 440 -8.15 51.25 6.88
C CYS A 440 -9.54 51.72 6.39
N LYS A 441 -10.63 51.33 7.06
CA LYS A 441 -11.98 51.78 6.73
C LYS A 441 -12.15 53.28 6.94
N THR A 442 -11.71 53.80 8.09
CA THR A 442 -11.74 55.23 8.39
C THR A 442 -11.03 56.03 7.31
N CYS A 443 -9.81 55.63 6.97
CA CYS A 443 -9.01 56.21 5.90
C CYS A 443 -9.72 56.18 4.53
N THR A 444 -10.40 55.07 4.21
CA THR A 444 -11.18 54.92 2.97
C THR A 444 -12.39 55.87 2.94
N GLU A 445 -13.08 56.02 4.07
CA GLU A 445 -14.21 56.96 4.21
C GLU A 445 -13.77 58.42 4.09
N LEU A 446 -12.62 58.79 4.66
CA LEU A 446 -12.06 60.14 4.53
C LEU A 446 -11.74 60.47 3.07
N MET A 447 -11.15 59.53 2.32
CA MET A 447 -10.94 59.70 0.88
C MET A 447 -12.27 59.81 0.13
N LEU A 448 -13.26 58.98 0.45
CA LEU A 448 -14.58 59.05 -0.17
C LEU A 448 -15.22 60.44 0.01
N ARG A 449 -15.16 61.00 1.23
CA ARG A 449 -15.66 62.35 1.51
C ARG A 449 -14.97 63.41 0.68
N PHE A 450 -13.64 63.34 0.56
CA PHE A 450 -12.88 64.25 -0.31
C PHE A 450 -13.34 64.16 -1.76
N LEU A 451 -13.44 62.96 -2.32
CA LEU A 451 -13.83 62.78 -3.72
C LEU A 451 -15.29 63.22 -3.99
N GLN A 452 -16.20 62.97 -3.04
CA GLN A 452 -17.59 63.45 -3.12
C GLN A 452 -17.65 64.98 -3.13
N LEU A 453 -16.84 65.63 -2.28
CA LEU A 453 -16.74 67.08 -2.24
C LEU A 453 -16.21 67.64 -3.56
N SER A 454 -15.09 67.11 -4.06
CA SER A 454 -14.50 67.55 -5.32
C SER A 454 -15.47 67.38 -6.50
N ASN A 455 -16.30 66.34 -6.47
CA ASN A 455 -17.36 66.13 -7.46
C ASN A 455 -18.47 67.19 -7.35
N SER A 456 -18.89 67.55 -6.13
CA SER A 456 -19.89 68.62 -5.92
C SER A 456 -19.41 70.00 -6.40
N LEU A 457 -18.09 70.22 -6.37
CA LEU A 457 -17.43 71.45 -6.83
C LEU A 457 -17.07 71.43 -8.33
N ASN A 458 -17.51 70.43 -9.10
CA ASN A 458 -17.22 70.26 -10.53
C ASN A 458 -15.72 70.28 -10.91
N LEU A 459 -14.83 69.83 -10.02
CA LEU A 459 -13.36 69.85 -10.23
C LEU A 459 -12.84 68.72 -11.15
N HIS A 460 -13.64 68.28 -12.14
CA HIS A 460 -13.34 67.18 -13.09
C HIS A 460 -12.76 65.91 -12.44
N MET A 461 -13.60 65.19 -11.69
CA MET A 461 -13.19 64.00 -10.96
C MET A 461 -13.30 62.69 -11.76
N ASN A 462 -12.42 61.74 -11.44
CA ASN A 462 -12.48 60.38 -11.94
C ASN A 462 -13.65 59.62 -11.27
N GLN A 463 -14.82 59.62 -11.90
CA GLN A 463 -16.03 58.93 -11.42
C GLN A 463 -15.83 57.42 -11.22
N GLU A 464 -14.90 56.82 -11.95
CA GLU A 464 -14.56 55.40 -11.80
C GLU A 464 -13.89 55.13 -10.45
N LEU A 465 -13.00 56.02 -10.00
CA LEU A 465 -12.35 55.92 -8.70
C LEU A 465 -13.34 56.02 -7.55
N LEU A 466 -14.31 56.95 -7.63
CA LEU A 466 -15.39 57.08 -6.65
C LEU A 466 -16.21 55.78 -6.55
N LYS A 467 -16.58 55.19 -7.69
CA LYS A 467 -17.30 53.90 -7.74
C LYS A 467 -16.46 52.77 -7.15
N ASN A 468 -15.16 52.75 -7.41
CA ASN A 468 -14.25 51.72 -6.89
C ASN A 468 -14.11 51.81 -5.37
N ILE A 469 -14.06 53.03 -4.80
CA ILE A 469 -14.05 53.23 -3.34
C ILE A 469 -15.35 52.79 -2.69
N ILE A 470 -16.50 53.09 -3.31
CA ILE A 470 -17.79 52.62 -2.77
C ILE A 470 -17.84 51.09 -2.75
N LYS A 471 -17.39 50.44 -3.82
CA LYS A 471 -17.36 48.97 -3.92
C LYS A 471 -16.37 48.30 -2.96
N LEU A 472 -15.33 49.00 -2.48
CA LEU A 472 -14.38 48.43 -1.51
C LEU A 472 -15.08 47.94 -0.25
N ASN A 473 -16.13 48.63 0.21
CA ASN A 473 -16.84 48.25 1.43
C ASN A 473 -17.57 46.91 1.33
N ASP A 474 -17.86 46.44 0.11
CA ASP A 474 -18.48 45.14 -0.16
C ASP A 474 -17.46 44.00 -0.26
N GLU A 475 -16.16 44.31 -0.30
CA GLU A 475 -15.08 43.32 -0.41
C GLU A 475 -14.83 42.61 0.92
N LYS A 476 -14.37 41.36 0.82
CA LYS A 476 -13.94 40.59 1.99
C LYS A 476 -12.65 41.14 2.59
N LEU A 477 -12.41 40.88 3.87
CA LEU A 477 -11.41 41.53 4.71
C LEU A 477 -9.98 41.57 4.10
N ALA A 478 -9.47 40.44 3.59
CA ALA A 478 -8.13 40.40 3.00
C ALA A 478 -8.06 41.19 1.70
N VAL A 479 -9.06 41.02 0.83
CA VAL A 479 -9.17 41.69 -0.47
C VAL A 479 -9.35 43.20 -0.29
N PHE A 480 -10.13 43.60 0.72
CA PHE A 480 -10.34 44.98 1.10
C PHE A 480 -9.01 45.68 1.37
N ILE A 481 -8.14 45.11 2.22
CA ILE A 481 -6.84 45.73 2.57
C ILE A 481 -5.95 45.87 1.32
N ILE A 482 -5.80 44.79 0.54
CA ILE A 482 -4.93 44.78 -0.64
C ILE A 482 -5.41 45.82 -1.67
N LYS A 483 -6.71 45.83 -2.01
CA LYS A 483 -7.27 46.77 -2.98
C LYS A 483 -7.30 48.21 -2.45
N SER A 484 -7.50 48.41 -1.15
CA SER A 484 -7.49 49.75 -0.53
C SER A 484 -6.17 50.47 -0.78
N ARG A 485 -5.04 49.77 -0.71
CA ARG A 485 -3.73 50.36 -1.01
C ARG A 485 -3.71 51.05 -2.38
N GLU A 486 -4.03 50.31 -3.44
CA GLU A 486 -3.94 50.82 -4.82
C GLU A 486 -4.95 51.95 -5.07
N ILE A 487 -6.18 51.75 -4.61
CA ILE A 487 -7.28 52.71 -4.82
C ILE A 487 -7.02 54.02 -4.06
N LEU A 488 -6.54 53.94 -2.82
CA LEU A 488 -6.26 55.14 -2.02
C LEU A 488 -5.03 55.89 -2.53
N GLU A 489 -4.04 55.19 -3.08
CA GLU A 489 -2.90 55.82 -3.74
C GLU A 489 -3.32 56.55 -5.03
N GLN A 490 -4.25 55.98 -5.81
CA GLN A 490 -4.89 56.69 -6.93
C GLN A 490 -5.73 57.88 -6.45
N GLY A 491 -6.39 57.75 -5.29
CA GLY A 491 -7.09 58.82 -4.58
C GLY A 491 -6.17 60.00 -4.29
N LEU A 492 -5.01 59.75 -3.69
CA LEU A 492 -4.02 60.78 -3.40
C LEU A 492 -3.46 61.45 -4.67
N LYS A 493 -3.21 60.69 -5.74
CA LYS A 493 -2.81 61.26 -7.05
C LYS A 493 -3.88 62.21 -7.60
N THR A 494 -5.15 61.80 -7.51
CA THR A 494 -6.28 62.63 -7.92
C THR A 494 -6.39 63.88 -7.05
N ALA A 495 -6.26 63.75 -5.72
CA ALA A 495 -6.24 64.87 -4.80
C ALA A 495 -5.13 65.88 -5.12
N SER A 496 -3.94 65.39 -5.46
CA SER A 496 -2.80 66.21 -5.88
C SER A 496 -3.14 67.04 -7.13
N SER A 497 -3.74 66.41 -8.15
CA SER A 497 -4.18 67.13 -9.35
C SER A 497 -5.26 68.19 -9.08
N VAL A 498 -6.20 67.90 -8.18
CA VAL A 498 -7.25 68.83 -7.78
C VAL A 498 -6.65 70.03 -7.03
N LEU A 499 -5.74 69.79 -6.09
CA LEU A 499 -5.07 70.85 -5.34
C LEU A 499 -4.22 71.74 -6.25
N ALA A 500 -3.48 71.15 -7.20
CA ALA A 500 -2.71 71.90 -8.18
C ALA A 500 -3.61 72.83 -9.02
N LYS A 501 -4.77 72.33 -9.46
CA LYS A 501 -5.75 73.14 -10.21
C LYS A 501 -6.34 74.26 -9.36
N VAL A 502 -6.80 73.97 -8.14
CA VAL A 502 -7.33 74.99 -7.22
C VAL A 502 -6.29 76.07 -6.95
N LYS A 503 -5.02 75.68 -6.79
CA LYS A 503 -3.91 76.61 -6.60
C LYS A 503 -3.65 77.49 -7.83
N GLU A 504 -3.64 76.92 -9.03
CA GLU A 504 -3.46 77.65 -10.28
C GLU A 504 -4.60 78.65 -10.51
N ASP A 505 -5.85 78.19 -10.38
CA ASP A 505 -7.05 79.02 -10.56
C ASP A 505 -7.09 80.15 -9.52
N TYR A 506 -6.71 79.89 -8.27
CA TYR A 506 -6.66 80.91 -7.22
C TYR A 506 -5.55 81.95 -7.47
N GLU A 507 -4.34 81.53 -7.87
CA GLU A 507 -3.25 82.48 -8.19
C GLU A 507 -3.62 83.39 -9.38
N HIS A 508 -4.34 82.86 -10.38
CA HIS A 508 -4.87 83.68 -11.46
C HIS A 508 -5.81 84.77 -10.95
N ILE A 509 -6.76 84.40 -10.08
CA ILE A 509 -7.74 85.33 -9.51
C ILE A 509 -7.08 86.34 -8.58
N LYS A 510 -6.09 85.93 -7.80
CA LYS A 510 -5.30 86.80 -6.93
C LYS A 510 -4.55 87.88 -7.71
N ASN A 511 -4.12 87.60 -8.94
CA ASN A 511 -3.55 88.61 -9.83
C ASN A 511 -4.60 89.58 -10.38
N GLU A 512 -5.84 89.13 -10.59
CA GLU A 512 -6.97 89.99 -10.99
C GLU A 512 -7.49 90.85 -9.82
N ILE A 513 -7.43 90.32 -8.58
CA ILE A 513 -7.99 90.92 -7.37
C ILE A 513 -6.91 90.96 -6.26
N PRO A 514 -6.08 92.02 -6.18
CA PRO A 514 -4.91 92.08 -5.29
C PRO A 514 -5.20 91.86 -3.80
N SER A 515 -6.37 92.27 -3.30
CA SER A 515 -6.77 92.13 -1.89
C SER A 515 -6.79 90.67 -1.41
N LEU A 516 -7.03 89.72 -2.32
CA LEU A 516 -7.03 88.28 -2.03
C LEU A 516 -5.63 87.72 -1.70
N SER A 517 -4.56 88.47 -1.98
CA SER A 517 -3.19 88.12 -1.54
C SER A 517 -3.04 88.02 -0.03
N ARG A 518 -3.94 88.66 0.74
CA ARG A 518 -3.94 88.65 2.22
C ARG A 518 -4.74 87.49 2.83
N TYR A 519 -5.37 86.66 2.01
CA TYR A 519 -6.10 85.48 2.47
C TYR A 519 -5.13 84.40 2.95
N LYS A 520 -4.86 84.37 4.26
CA LYS A 520 -3.80 83.56 4.88
C LYS A 520 -3.97 82.05 4.69
N GLU A 521 -5.19 81.58 4.51
CA GLU A 521 -5.46 80.14 4.37
C GLU A 521 -4.94 79.55 3.06
N PHE A 522 -4.64 80.38 2.05
CA PHE A 522 -4.02 79.92 0.81
C PHE A 522 -2.62 79.32 1.04
N GLU A 523 -1.85 79.82 2.01
CA GLU A 523 -0.52 79.25 2.35
C GLU A 523 -0.62 77.80 2.83
N LEU A 524 -1.77 77.40 3.39
CA LEU A 524 -2.04 76.04 3.85
C LEU A 524 -2.17 75.07 2.68
N ILE A 525 -2.59 75.50 1.48
CA ILE A 525 -2.62 74.62 0.29
C ILE A 525 -1.22 74.20 -0.14
N ASN A 526 -0.22 75.08 -0.05
CA ASN A 526 1.16 74.73 -0.39
C ASN A 526 1.74 73.68 0.58
N LEU A 527 1.42 73.81 1.86
CA LEU A 527 1.79 72.83 2.88
C LEU A 527 1.04 71.51 2.65
N LEU A 528 -0.25 71.57 2.34
CA LEU A 528 -1.08 70.41 2.06
C LEU A 528 -0.58 69.62 0.85
N GLU A 529 -0.30 70.28 -0.27
CA GLU A 529 0.24 69.67 -1.49
C GLU A 529 1.58 68.95 -1.21
N LYS A 530 2.44 69.55 -0.39
CA LYS A 530 3.69 68.92 0.03
C LYS A 530 3.46 67.69 0.92
N GLU A 531 2.57 67.80 1.89
CA GLU A 531 2.22 66.73 2.83
C GLU A 531 1.58 65.52 2.13
N ILE A 532 0.65 65.76 1.22
CA ILE A 532 -0.02 64.66 0.51
C ILE A 532 0.87 63.99 -0.53
N ASN A 533 1.96 64.61 -0.97
CA ASN A 533 2.91 64.04 -1.93
C ASN A 533 4.15 63.40 -1.26
N ASP A 534 4.27 63.49 0.07
CA ASP A 534 5.36 62.90 0.85
C ASP A 534 5.22 61.37 0.92
N SER A 535 5.98 60.66 0.07
CA SER A 535 5.96 59.20 0.00
C SER A 535 6.55 58.50 1.23
N THR A 536 7.22 59.22 2.13
CA THR A 536 7.76 58.64 3.38
C THR A 536 6.67 58.43 4.42
N LYS A 537 5.51 59.07 4.27
CA LYS A 537 4.37 58.95 5.17
C LYS A 537 3.39 57.88 4.70
N PRO A 538 2.79 57.12 5.63
CA PRO A 538 1.73 56.17 5.30
C PRO A 538 0.57 56.86 4.58
N ILE A 539 -0.06 56.12 3.65
CA ILE A 539 -1.19 56.62 2.83
C ILE A 539 -2.28 57.20 3.73
N CYS A 540 -2.66 56.52 4.80
CA CYS A 540 -3.76 56.97 5.64
C CYS A 540 -3.46 58.25 6.40
N LYS A 541 -2.21 58.47 6.83
CA LYS A 541 -1.79 59.72 7.45
C LYS A 541 -1.87 60.90 6.48
N ARG A 542 -1.49 60.68 5.20
CA ARG A 542 -1.63 61.69 4.13
C ARG A 542 -3.10 62.04 3.87
N ILE A 543 -3.98 61.04 3.92
CA ILE A 543 -5.43 61.21 3.73
C ILE A 543 -6.07 61.91 4.93
N GLU A 544 -5.65 61.62 6.15
CA GLU A 544 -6.09 62.34 7.35
C GLU A 544 -5.74 63.83 7.26
N THR A 545 -4.52 64.17 6.82
CA THR A 545 -4.11 65.57 6.58
C THR A 545 -4.94 66.23 5.47
N LEU A 546 -5.24 65.49 4.40
CA LEU A 546 -6.14 65.96 3.34
C LEU A 546 -7.54 66.27 3.89
N SER A 547 -8.08 65.35 4.70
CA SER A 547 -9.41 65.49 5.26
C SER A 547 -9.53 66.62 6.27
N SER A 548 -8.49 66.86 7.10
CA SER A 548 -8.50 67.97 8.06
C SER A 548 -8.48 69.35 7.39
N SER A 549 -8.09 69.39 6.12
CA SER A 549 -7.99 70.63 5.32
C SER A 549 -9.14 70.81 4.32
N LEU A 550 -10.19 69.96 4.38
CA LEU A 550 -11.33 70.00 3.45
C LEU A 550 -12.00 71.38 3.39
N GLN A 551 -12.20 72.03 4.54
CA GLN A 551 -12.86 73.33 4.62
C GLN A 551 -12.09 74.40 3.83
N VAL A 552 -10.75 74.42 3.94
CA VAL A 552 -9.91 75.37 3.20
C VAL A 552 -10.05 75.18 1.68
N ILE A 553 -10.14 73.94 1.22
CA ILE A 553 -10.35 73.61 -0.20
C ILE A 553 -11.73 74.10 -0.66
N GLN A 554 -12.77 73.93 0.17
CA GLN A 554 -14.12 74.42 -0.11
C GLN A 554 -14.15 75.95 -0.22
N ASP A 555 -13.54 76.64 0.73
CA ASP A 555 -13.51 78.10 0.76
C ASP A 555 -12.79 78.66 -0.47
N LEU A 556 -11.64 78.11 -0.83
CA LEU A 556 -10.90 78.53 -2.03
C LEU A 556 -11.66 78.21 -3.33
N SER A 557 -12.32 77.05 -3.41
CA SER A 557 -13.16 76.70 -4.57
C SER A 557 -14.37 77.63 -4.70
N SER A 558 -14.95 78.06 -3.57
CA SER A 558 -16.03 79.04 -3.55
C SER A 558 -15.55 80.41 -4.05
N ILE A 559 -14.35 80.85 -3.65
CA ILE A 559 -13.74 82.09 -4.17
C ILE A 559 -13.54 81.99 -5.68
N ILE A 560 -13.06 80.85 -6.18
CA ILE A 560 -12.86 80.62 -7.62
C ILE A 560 -14.18 80.72 -8.38
N THR A 561 -15.24 80.12 -7.84
CA THR A 561 -16.56 80.07 -8.49
C THR A 561 -17.24 81.43 -8.50
N HIS A 562 -17.15 82.18 -7.40
CA HIS A 562 -17.82 83.47 -7.21
C HIS A 562 -16.91 84.68 -7.49
N LYS A 563 -15.87 84.50 -8.31
CA LYS A 563 -14.81 85.51 -8.51
C LYS A 563 -15.34 86.88 -8.96
N ASN A 564 -16.34 86.91 -9.84
CA ASN A 564 -16.89 88.14 -10.39
C ASN A 564 -17.67 88.92 -9.33
N GLU A 565 -18.47 88.22 -8.53
CA GLU A 565 -19.25 88.82 -7.44
C GLU A 565 -18.33 89.37 -6.35
N ILE A 566 -17.26 88.63 -6.03
CA ILE A 566 -16.22 89.11 -5.11
C ILE A 566 -15.53 90.35 -5.67
N ALA A 567 -15.18 90.37 -6.96
CA ALA A 567 -14.61 91.55 -7.61
C ALA A 567 -15.56 92.75 -7.55
N ASP A 568 -16.85 92.55 -7.81
CA ASP A 568 -17.87 93.60 -7.76
C ASP A 568 -18.03 94.17 -6.35
N VAL A 569 -18.07 93.31 -5.32
CA VAL A 569 -18.11 93.74 -3.92
C VAL A 569 -16.86 94.53 -3.54
N ILE A 570 -15.68 94.07 -3.96
CA ILE A 570 -14.42 94.76 -3.69
C ILE A 570 -14.37 96.12 -4.39
N ASN A 571 -14.81 96.20 -5.65
CA ASN A 571 -14.89 97.45 -6.41
C ASN A 571 -15.88 98.42 -5.75
N LEU A 572 -17.05 97.94 -5.32
CA LEU A 572 -18.05 98.75 -4.61
C LEU A 572 -17.45 99.40 -3.34
N ILE A 573 -16.69 98.64 -2.56
CA ILE A 573 -16.01 99.16 -1.36
C ILE A 573 -14.90 100.15 -1.74
N ASN A 574 -14.15 99.88 -2.80
CA ASN A 574 -13.07 100.75 -3.25
C ASN A 574 -13.58 102.10 -3.77
N ASP A 575 -14.64 102.08 -4.58
CA ASP A 575 -15.24 103.25 -5.22
C ASP A 575 -15.95 104.15 -4.19
N ASN A 576 -16.51 103.55 -3.12
CA ASN A 576 -17.25 104.27 -2.08
C ASN A 576 -16.46 104.41 -0.76
N TYR A 577 -15.16 104.15 -0.77
CA TYR A 577 -14.35 104.05 0.45
C TYR A 577 -14.44 105.31 1.34
N ASP A 578 -14.31 106.50 0.75
CA ASP A 578 -14.32 107.76 1.51
C ASP A 578 -15.68 108.03 2.18
N LEU A 579 -16.77 107.68 1.49
CA LEU A 579 -18.13 107.78 2.01
C LEU A 579 -18.36 106.79 3.15
N ILE A 580 -17.89 105.55 3.00
CA ILE A 580 -17.96 104.51 4.03
C ILE A 580 -17.15 104.96 5.25
N LEU A 581 -15.92 105.46 5.07
CA LEU A 581 -15.08 105.92 6.17
C LEU A 581 -15.73 107.07 6.93
N GLN A 582 -16.23 108.09 6.23
CA GLN A 582 -16.92 109.22 6.86
C GLN A 582 -18.13 108.77 7.66
N LYS A 583 -18.98 107.93 7.06
CA LYS A 583 -20.21 107.46 7.71
C LYS A 583 -19.92 106.53 8.89
N VAL A 584 -18.86 105.71 8.85
CA VAL A 584 -18.42 104.93 10.03
C VAL A 584 -17.85 105.83 11.13
N ILE A 585 -17.15 106.93 10.80
CA ILE A 585 -16.68 107.91 11.80
C ILE A 585 -17.85 108.62 12.49
N GLU A 586 -18.90 108.94 11.75
CA GLU A 586 -20.11 109.62 12.25
C GLU A 586 -21.04 108.68 13.05
N GLU A 587 -21.26 107.46 12.58
CA GLU A 587 -22.27 106.52 13.11
C GLU A 587 -21.67 105.36 13.91
N GLY A 588 -20.35 105.20 13.92
CA GLY A 588 -19.61 104.15 14.62
C GLY A 588 -19.49 102.82 13.87
N CYS A 589 -20.57 102.38 13.19
CA CYS A 589 -20.60 101.16 12.37
C CYS A 589 -21.68 101.25 11.27
N ILE A 590 -21.43 100.69 10.08
CA ILE A 590 -22.40 100.58 8.98
C ILE A 590 -22.70 99.11 8.71
N LYS A 591 -23.98 98.73 8.64
CA LYS A 591 -24.36 97.35 8.29
C LYS A 591 -24.08 97.04 6.82
N LEU A 592 -23.60 95.83 6.54
CA LEU A 592 -23.34 95.33 5.18
C LEU A 592 -24.60 95.33 4.31
N SER A 593 -25.77 95.05 4.90
CA SER A 593 -27.06 95.10 4.22
C SER A 593 -27.45 96.52 3.76
N GLU A 594 -27.02 97.58 4.46
CA GLU A 594 -27.23 98.97 4.04
C GLU A 594 -26.39 99.34 2.80
N LEU A 595 -25.30 98.59 2.57
CA LEU A 595 -24.48 98.70 1.37
C LEU A 595 -24.96 97.77 0.24
N GLY A 596 -26.06 97.03 0.46
CA GLY A 596 -26.57 96.04 -0.49
C GLY A 596 -25.70 94.79 -0.60
N ILE A 597 -24.81 94.54 0.36
CA ILE A 597 -23.88 93.41 0.33
C ILE A 597 -24.39 92.27 1.23
N ALA A 598 -24.38 91.04 0.70
CA ALA A 598 -24.70 89.86 1.48
C ALA A 598 -23.62 89.57 2.53
N LEU A 599 -24.03 89.05 3.68
CA LEU A 599 -23.15 88.81 4.84
C LEU A 599 -21.97 87.89 4.51
N ASP A 600 -22.20 86.92 3.62
CA ASP A 600 -21.21 85.93 3.21
C ASP A 600 -19.94 86.54 2.56
N TYR A 601 -20.03 87.77 2.05
CA TYR A 601 -18.90 88.50 1.47
C TYR A 601 -18.12 89.37 2.47
N GLY A 602 -18.57 89.47 3.72
CA GLY A 602 -17.94 90.30 4.76
C GLY A 602 -16.45 89.99 4.96
N LYS A 603 -16.06 88.72 4.84
CA LYS A 603 -14.65 88.29 4.93
C LYS A 603 -13.75 88.90 3.85
N PHE A 604 -14.27 89.16 2.65
CA PHE A 604 -13.50 89.76 1.56
C PHE A 604 -13.38 91.28 1.71
N ILE A 605 -14.42 91.93 2.23
CA ILE A 605 -14.41 93.36 2.56
C ILE A 605 -13.31 93.64 3.58
N ASP A 606 -13.17 92.78 4.60
CA ASP A 606 -12.12 92.92 5.60
C ASP A 606 -10.70 92.89 4.99
N LEU A 607 -10.48 92.05 3.97
CA LEU A 607 -9.21 91.99 3.24
C LEU A 607 -8.87 93.30 2.51
N VAL A 608 -9.87 93.94 1.88
CA VAL A 608 -9.71 95.23 1.18
C VAL A 608 -9.43 96.37 2.18
N LEU A 609 -10.17 96.41 3.28
CA LEU A 609 -9.98 97.42 4.33
C LEU A 609 -8.62 97.28 5.00
N GLN A 610 -8.14 96.05 5.17
CA GLN A 610 -6.77 95.75 5.56
C GLN A 610 -5.77 96.25 4.51
N GLU A 611 -6.03 96.01 3.22
CA GLU A 611 -5.16 96.44 2.12
C GLU A 611 -4.90 97.95 2.14
N LYS A 612 -5.95 98.74 2.35
CA LYS A 612 -5.88 100.20 2.48
C LYS A 612 -5.23 100.70 3.78
N GLY A 613 -4.81 99.80 4.69
CA GLY A 613 -4.13 100.16 5.93
C GLY A 613 -5.02 100.84 6.97
N THR A 614 -6.32 100.49 6.97
CA THR A 614 -7.34 101.21 7.72
C THR A 614 -7.65 100.53 9.06
N ASN A 615 -8.15 101.33 10.00
CA ASN A 615 -8.70 100.86 11.27
C ASN A 615 -10.11 100.28 11.13
N LEU A 616 -10.66 100.21 9.91
CA LEU A 616 -11.97 99.61 9.67
C LEU A 616 -11.86 98.08 9.62
N ARG A 617 -12.79 97.41 10.28
CA ARG A 617 -12.95 95.94 10.24
C ARG A 617 -14.41 95.55 10.14
N VAL A 618 -14.67 94.38 9.58
CA VAL A 618 -16.00 93.77 9.64
C VAL A 618 -16.18 93.07 10.99
N VAL A 619 -17.21 93.47 11.74
CA VAL A 619 -17.61 92.87 13.02
C VAL A 619 -19.07 92.44 12.93
N ASN A 620 -19.31 91.13 13.07
CA ASN A 620 -20.58 90.48 12.77
C ASN A 620 -21.01 90.80 11.33
N ASP A 621 -21.90 91.79 11.17
CA ASP A 621 -22.57 92.14 9.93
C ASP A 621 -22.35 93.61 9.54
N SER A 622 -21.37 94.28 10.15
CA SER A 622 -21.13 95.70 9.98
C SER A 622 -19.66 96.04 9.81
N ILE A 623 -19.36 97.06 9.01
CA ILE A 623 -18.04 97.71 8.96
C ILE A 623 -17.97 98.71 10.11
N CYS A 624 -17.03 98.50 11.02
CA CYS A 624 -16.86 99.29 12.24
C CYS A 624 -15.45 99.86 12.32
N TYR A 625 -15.29 100.98 13.03
CA TYR A 625 -13.98 101.51 13.38
C TYR A 625 -13.40 100.77 14.60
N MET A 626 -12.31 100.04 14.38
CA MET A 626 -11.53 99.44 15.47
C MET A 626 -10.58 100.49 16.05
N ARG A 627 -10.65 100.68 17.38
CA ARG A 627 -9.72 101.57 18.09
C ARG A 627 -8.37 100.93 18.32
#